data_AF-A0A7C6XTI5-F1
#
_entry.id   AF-A0A7C6XTI5-F1
#
_cell.length_a   1.000
_cell.length_b   1.000
_cell.length_c   1.000
_cell.angle_alpha   90.00
_cell.angle_beta   90.00
_cell.angle_gamma   90.00
#
_symmetry.space_group_name_H-M   'P 1'
#
loop_
_entity.id
_entity.type
_entity.pdbx_description
1 polymer ?
#
loop_
_entity_poly.entity_id
_entity_poly.type
_entity_poly.pdbx_seq_one_letter_code
_entity_poly.pdbx_strand_id
1 'polypeptide(L)'
;MSISLKLIAAFLAAVLFMSAVVSCGGSPEDTPKPESDTTEASADLGAETTTELKPDLPESDFDGYDFRFLNGNTAPWMTIFIVTAEEQNGEAVNDAIYTRNLAVSEKYGVKISEISTTGV
;
A
#
# COMPACT_ATOMS: atom_id res chain seq x y z
N MET A 1 8.81 -41.94 0.33
CA MET A 1 8.39 -40.83 -0.55
C MET A 1 8.18 -41.40 -1.95
N SER A 2 6.93 -41.60 -2.35
CA SER A 2 6.57 -42.29 -3.59
C SER A 2 7.11 -41.55 -4.81
N ILE A 3 7.51 -42.28 -5.85
CA ILE A 3 8.01 -41.73 -7.12
C ILE A 3 7.02 -40.69 -7.70
N SER A 4 5.72 -40.93 -7.51
CA SER A 4 4.64 -40.03 -7.93
C SER A 4 4.68 -38.67 -7.23
N LEU A 5 5.05 -38.60 -5.96
CA LEU A 5 5.15 -37.33 -5.22
C LEU A 5 6.35 -36.50 -5.71
N LYS A 6 7.44 -37.15 -6.13
CA LYS A 6 8.61 -36.48 -6.71
C LYS A 6 8.32 -35.92 -8.11
N LEU A 7 7.53 -36.64 -8.92
CA LEU A 7 7.12 -36.19 -10.25
C LEU A 7 6.18 -34.98 -10.19
N ILE A 8 5.24 -34.97 -9.23
CA ILE A 8 4.34 -33.82 -9.01
C ILE A 8 5.14 -32.59 -8.55
N ALA A 9 6.08 -32.76 -7.61
CA ALA A 9 6.92 -31.65 -7.14
C ALA A 9 7.82 -31.08 -8.26
N ALA A 10 8.37 -31.94 -9.12
CA ALA A 10 9.17 -31.51 -10.27
C ALA A 10 8.33 -30.74 -11.32
N PHE A 11 7.08 -31.16 -11.54
CA PHE A 11 6.16 -30.46 -12.44
C PHE A 11 5.76 -29.07 -11.91
N LEU A 12 5.42 -28.96 -10.62
CA LEU A 12 5.12 -27.65 -10.01
C LEU A 12 6.29 -26.67 -10.06
N ALA A 13 7.52 -27.16 -9.81
CA ALA A 13 8.72 -26.33 -9.91
C ALA A 13 8.93 -25.80 -11.34
N ALA A 14 8.70 -26.62 -12.37
CA ALA A 14 8.85 -26.21 -13.77
C ALA A 14 7.85 -25.10 -14.19
N VAL A 15 6.61 -25.16 -13.69
CA VAL A 15 5.59 -24.13 -13.98
C VAL A 15 5.96 -22.78 -13.37
N LEU A 16 6.56 -22.76 -12.18
CA LEU A 16 6.99 -21.54 -11.49
C LEU A 16 8.15 -20.80 -12.19
N PHE A 17 9.02 -21.51 -12.93
CA PHE A 17 10.12 -20.88 -13.66
C PHE A 17 9.70 -20.28 -15.01
N MET A 18 8.55 -20.66 -15.58
CA MET A 18 8.08 -20.17 -16.87
C MET A 18 7.42 -18.79 -16.82
N SER A 19 7.03 -18.29 -15.64
CA SER A 19 6.43 -16.96 -15.48
C SER A 19 7.45 -15.81 -15.50
N ALA A 20 8.75 -16.10 -15.47
CA ALA A 20 9.81 -15.08 -15.36
C ALA A 20 10.27 -14.45 -16.70
N VAL A 21 9.71 -14.85 -17.85
CA VAL A 21 10.23 -14.42 -19.19
C VAL A 21 9.25 -13.59 -20.04
N VAL A 22 8.11 -13.13 -19.51
CA VAL A 22 7.09 -12.36 -20.27
C VAL A 22 6.98 -10.87 -19.86
N SER A 23 7.82 -10.36 -18.96
CA SER A 23 7.87 -8.92 -18.65
C SER A 23 9.09 -8.23 -19.27
N CYS A 24 9.00 -7.99 -20.59
CA CYS A 24 9.82 -7.03 -21.32
C CYS A 24 9.08 -6.63 -22.61
N GLY A 25 7.94 -5.97 -22.45
CA GLY A 25 7.22 -5.31 -23.54
C GLY A 25 7.78 -3.90 -23.78
N GLY A 26 8.99 -3.80 -24.33
CA GLY A 26 9.52 -2.58 -24.92
C GLY A 26 9.86 -2.85 -26.37
N SER A 27 9.17 -2.20 -27.31
CA SER A 27 9.47 -2.28 -28.75
C SER A 27 9.98 -0.92 -29.25
N PRO A 28 11.13 -0.84 -29.93
CA PRO A 28 11.57 0.32 -30.69
C PRO A 28 11.07 0.30 -32.16
N GLU A 29 10.96 1.51 -32.72
CA GLU A 29 10.61 2.02 -34.07
C GLU A 29 10.66 1.09 -35.31
N ASP A 30 9.75 1.29 -36.29
CA ASP A 30 9.95 2.19 -37.45
C ASP A 30 9.01 1.86 -38.66
N THR A 31 8.26 2.84 -39.22
CA THR A 31 7.90 3.05 -40.66
C THR A 31 6.83 4.17 -40.86
N PRO A 32 6.80 4.90 -42.01
CA PRO A 32 6.50 6.34 -42.05
C PRO A 32 5.25 6.83 -42.81
N LYS A 33 4.88 8.11 -42.55
CA LYS A 33 4.19 9.15 -43.40
C LYS A 33 2.65 9.31 -43.29
N PRO A 34 2.02 10.52 -43.47
CA PRO A 34 2.54 11.88 -43.72
C PRO A 34 2.18 12.95 -42.65
N GLU A 35 2.91 14.06 -42.76
CA GLU A 35 2.68 15.36 -42.13
C GLU A 35 1.24 15.88 -42.28
N SER A 36 0.69 16.34 -41.16
CA SER A 36 -0.31 17.40 -41.11
C SER A 36 0.03 18.27 -39.92
N ASP A 37 0.88 19.27 -40.13
CA ASP A 37 1.02 20.40 -39.21
C ASP A 37 -0.34 21.10 -39.09
N THR A 38 -0.84 21.27 -37.86
CA THR A 38 -1.23 22.57 -37.29
C THR A 38 -1.85 22.37 -35.90
N THR A 39 -1.06 22.75 -34.89
CA THR A 39 -1.43 23.25 -33.57
C THR A 39 -2.03 22.25 -32.57
N GLU A 40 -1.15 21.47 -31.93
CA GLU A 40 -1.35 21.13 -30.51
C GLU A 40 -1.25 22.43 -29.71
N ALA A 41 -2.39 22.91 -29.23
CA ALA A 41 -2.41 23.77 -28.06
C ALA A 41 -1.84 22.94 -26.90
N SER A 42 -0.54 23.12 -26.64
CA SER A 42 0.09 22.69 -25.40
C SER A 42 -0.62 23.44 -24.27
N ALA A 43 -1.67 22.82 -23.73
CA ALA A 43 -2.15 23.16 -22.41
C ALA A 43 -1.05 22.73 -21.46
N ASP A 44 -0.15 23.65 -21.17
CA ASP A 44 0.61 23.69 -19.93
C ASP A 44 -0.42 23.72 -18.79
N LEU A 45 -0.90 22.54 -18.43
CA LEU A 45 -1.53 22.31 -17.14
C LEU A 45 -0.39 22.42 -16.15
N GLY A 46 -0.08 23.67 -15.77
CA GLY A 46 0.85 23.99 -14.71
C GLY A 46 0.53 23.06 -13.55
N ALA A 47 1.47 22.16 -13.25
CA ALA A 47 1.34 21.25 -12.15
C ALA A 47 1.28 22.10 -10.88
N GLU A 48 0.07 22.40 -10.41
CA GLU A 48 -0.14 22.96 -9.10
C GLU A 48 0.46 21.98 -8.11
N THR A 49 1.67 22.28 -7.65
CA THR A 49 2.32 21.53 -6.59
C THR A 49 1.57 21.92 -5.33
N THR A 50 0.47 21.21 -5.05
CA THR A 50 -0.25 21.35 -3.79
C THR A 50 0.75 21.00 -2.70
N THR A 51 1.21 22.03 -1.99
CA THR A 51 2.06 21.82 -0.82
C THR A 51 1.19 21.14 0.21
N GLU A 52 1.52 19.89 0.53
CA GLU A 52 0.78 19.11 1.52
C GLU A 52 0.75 19.88 2.85
N LEU A 53 -0.46 20.17 3.35
CA LEU A 53 -0.63 20.85 4.63
C LEU A 53 -0.18 19.92 5.75
N LYS A 54 1.01 20.18 6.29
CA LYS A 54 1.54 19.47 7.46
C LYS A 54 1.12 20.19 8.75
N PRO A 55 0.84 19.43 9.81
CA PRO A 55 0.54 20.03 11.10
C PRO A 55 1.80 20.71 11.67
N ASP A 56 1.64 21.95 12.13
CA ASP A 56 2.68 22.71 12.84
C ASP A 56 2.73 22.25 14.31
N LEU A 57 3.40 21.13 14.53
CA LEU A 57 3.57 20.49 15.84
C LEU A 57 5.05 20.50 16.22
N PRO A 58 5.37 20.63 17.51
CA PRO A 58 6.76 20.53 17.96
C PRO A 58 7.33 19.14 17.66
N GLU A 59 8.61 19.10 17.33
CA GLU A 59 9.36 17.85 17.31
C GLU A 59 9.29 17.21 18.70
N SER A 60 8.84 15.96 18.74
CA SER A 60 8.58 15.23 19.98
C SER A 60 8.95 13.76 19.79
N ASP A 61 9.61 13.18 20.79
CA ASP A 61 9.84 11.75 20.91
C ASP A 61 9.28 11.32 22.27
N PHE A 62 8.50 10.24 22.28
CA PHE A 62 7.84 9.72 23.47
C PHE A 62 8.48 8.43 23.99
N ASP A 63 9.71 8.11 23.59
CA ASP A 63 10.53 7.02 24.16
C ASP A 63 9.82 5.65 24.17
N GLY A 64 9.14 5.34 23.08
CA GLY A 64 8.39 4.09 22.90
C GLY A 64 7.10 3.99 23.71
N TYR A 65 6.56 5.11 24.23
CA TYR A 65 5.31 5.12 25.00
C TYR A 65 4.15 4.49 24.22
N ASP A 66 3.37 3.67 24.92
CA ASP A 66 2.22 2.94 24.35
C ASP A 66 0.91 3.70 24.57
N PHE A 67 0.42 4.33 23.50
CA PHE A 67 -0.89 4.94 23.44
C PHE A 67 -1.95 3.88 23.18
N ARG A 68 -2.71 3.56 24.23
CA ARG A 68 -3.77 2.55 24.24
C ARG A 68 -5.13 3.17 23.96
N PHE A 69 -5.76 2.75 22.87
CA PHE A 69 -7.09 3.21 22.46
C PHE A 69 -8.15 2.21 22.92
N LEU A 70 -9.11 2.66 23.73
CA LEU A 70 -10.29 1.87 24.04
C LEU A 70 -11.26 1.96 22.87
N ASN A 71 -11.53 0.83 22.23
CA ASN A 71 -12.52 0.72 21.18
C ASN A 71 -13.63 -0.24 21.60
N GLY A 72 -14.87 0.19 21.44
CA GLY A 72 -16.03 -0.54 21.95
C GLY A 72 -17.35 -0.02 21.41
N ASN A 73 -17.30 0.82 20.38
CA ASN A 73 -18.50 1.38 19.82
C ASN A 73 -19.27 0.27 19.10
N THR A 74 -20.54 0.11 19.45
CA THR A 74 -21.44 -0.90 18.88
C THR A 74 -22.55 -0.25 18.06
N ALA A 75 -22.42 1.05 17.77
CA ALA A 75 -23.42 1.79 17.04
C ALA A 75 -23.60 1.19 15.63
N PRO A 76 -24.84 0.90 15.21
CA PRO A 76 -25.12 0.15 13.98
C PRO A 76 -24.76 0.91 12.70
N TRP A 77 -24.51 2.22 12.79
CA TRP A 77 -24.12 3.08 11.67
C TRP A 77 -22.60 3.20 11.48
N MET A 78 -21.80 2.60 12.35
CA MET A 78 -20.35 2.64 12.27
C MET A 78 -19.85 1.34 11.63
N THR A 79 -19.05 1.47 10.58
CA THR A 79 -18.67 0.36 9.69
C THR A 79 -17.32 -0.26 10.02
N ILE A 80 -16.42 0.49 10.70
CA ILE A 80 -15.06 0.07 11.01
C ILE A 80 -14.69 0.52 12.41
N PHE A 81 -14.21 -0.42 13.23
CA PHE A 81 -13.85 -0.23 14.63
C PHE A 81 -12.46 -0.81 14.91
N ILE A 82 -11.48 -0.42 14.09
CA ILE A 82 -10.12 -0.92 14.19
C ILE A 82 -9.17 0.27 14.16
N VAL A 83 -8.28 0.33 15.16
CA VAL A 83 -7.25 1.37 15.26
C VAL A 83 -5.88 0.83 14.85
N THR A 84 -5.68 -0.49 14.85
CA THR A 84 -4.41 -1.14 14.56
C THR A 84 -4.49 -2.15 13.43
N ALA A 85 -3.43 -2.24 12.63
CA ALA A 85 -3.21 -3.29 11.63
C ALA A 85 -1.77 -3.79 11.79
N GLU A 86 -1.58 -5.11 11.82
CA GLU A 86 -0.25 -5.72 12.03
C GLU A 86 0.61 -5.70 10.77
N GLU A 87 -0.03 -5.86 9.61
CA GLU A 87 0.61 -5.85 8.30
C GLU A 87 -0.36 -5.34 7.22
N GLN A 88 0.19 -4.96 6.06
CA GLN A 88 -0.61 -4.67 4.87
C GLN A 88 -1.12 -5.98 4.27
N ASN A 89 -2.37 -5.99 3.82
CA ASN A 89 -3.02 -7.17 3.24
C ASN A 89 -3.77 -6.88 1.93
N GLY A 90 -3.67 -5.66 1.39
CA GLY A 90 -4.32 -5.24 0.16
C GLY A 90 -5.74 -4.69 0.35
N GLU A 91 -6.29 -4.74 1.57
CA GLU A 91 -7.54 -4.05 1.90
C GLU A 91 -7.25 -2.57 2.18
N ALA A 92 -7.99 -1.68 1.53
CA ALA A 92 -7.69 -0.26 1.49
C ALA A 92 -7.67 0.40 2.88
N VAL A 93 -8.59 0.02 3.77
CA VAL A 93 -8.67 0.61 5.11
C VAL A 93 -7.58 0.05 6.03
N ASN A 94 -7.35 -1.26 6.01
CA ASN A 94 -6.27 -1.92 6.73
C ASN A 94 -4.92 -1.31 6.36
N ASP A 95 -4.64 -1.20 5.06
CA ASP A 95 -3.36 -0.70 4.57
C ASP A 95 -3.18 0.80 4.90
N ALA A 96 -4.26 1.58 4.89
CA ALA A 96 -4.25 2.97 5.35
C ALA A 96 -3.99 3.08 6.86
N ILE A 97 -4.61 2.22 7.67
CA ILE A 97 -4.37 2.16 9.13
C ILE A 97 -2.92 1.79 9.42
N TYR A 98 -2.40 0.75 8.77
CA TYR A 98 -1.01 0.32 8.91
C TYR A 98 -0.06 1.48 8.57
N THR A 99 -0.22 2.07 7.40
CA THR A 99 0.65 3.16 6.91
C THR A 99 0.60 4.38 7.82
N ARG A 100 -0.61 4.77 8.27
CA ARG A 100 -0.79 5.85 9.23
C ARG A 100 -0.05 5.56 10.54
N ASN A 101 -0.26 4.39 11.12
CA ASN A 101 0.33 4.04 12.41
C ASN A 101 1.85 3.95 12.32
N LEU A 102 2.39 3.39 11.24
CA LEU A 102 3.83 3.33 11.01
C LEU A 102 4.42 4.75 10.94
N ALA A 103 3.83 5.63 10.12
CA ALA A 103 4.32 7.01 9.98
C ALA A 103 4.29 7.79 11.31
N VAL A 104 3.23 7.61 12.12
CA VAL A 104 3.13 8.23 13.45
C VAL A 104 4.14 7.63 14.43
N SER A 105 4.28 6.30 14.43
CA SER A 105 5.20 5.58 15.33
C SER A 105 6.65 5.93 15.06
N GLU A 106 7.05 5.99 13.78
CA GLU A 106 8.39 6.39 13.36
C GLU A 106 8.68 7.86 13.65
N LYS A 107 7.69 8.75 13.43
CA LYS A 107 7.88 10.19 13.66
C LYS A 107 8.04 10.54 15.13
N TYR A 108 7.26 9.91 16.00
CA TYR A 108 7.14 10.33 17.40
C TYR A 108 7.71 9.31 18.40
N GLY A 109 8.27 8.19 17.94
CA GLY A 109 8.77 7.15 18.82
C GLY A 109 7.67 6.58 19.73
N VAL A 110 6.50 6.27 19.17
CA VAL A 110 5.33 5.77 19.94
C VAL A 110 4.96 4.35 19.54
N LYS A 111 4.20 3.69 20.40
CA LYS A 111 3.43 2.49 20.07
C LYS A 111 1.94 2.84 20.12
N ILE A 112 1.18 2.23 19.22
CA ILE A 112 -0.27 2.38 19.16
C ILE A 112 -0.85 0.98 19.36
N SER A 113 -1.70 0.84 20.37
CA SER A 113 -2.39 -0.41 20.66
C SER A 113 -3.88 -0.17 20.90
N GLU A 114 -4.66 -1.23 20.73
CA GLU A 114 -6.12 -1.18 20.84
C GLU A 114 -6.60 -2.16 21.91
N ILE A 115 -7.52 -1.69 22.74
CA ILE A 115 -8.28 -2.49 23.68
C ILE A 115 -9.70 -2.55 23.12
N SER A 116 -10.05 -3.67 22.47
CA SER A 116 -11.40 -3.89 21.95
C SER A 116 -12.32 -4.48 23.03
N THR A 117 -13.49 -3.89 23.24
CA THR A 117 -14.54 -4.44 24.12
C THR A 117 -15.57 -5.26 23.36
N THR A 118 -15.47 -5.34 22.03
CA THR A 118 -16.43 -6.01 21.15
C THR A 118 -15.94 -7.35 20.60
N GLY A 119 -14.65 -7.67 20.78
CA GLY A 119 -14.08 -8.98 20.44
C GLY A 119 -14.07 -9.31 18.94
N VAL A 120 -14.15 -8.28 18.09
CA VAL A 120 -13.96 -8.37 16.63
C VAL A 120 -12.50 -8.55 16.27
#